data_AF-A0A963VK99-F1
#
_entry.id   AF-A0A963VK99-F1
#
_cell.length_a   1.000
_cell.length_b   1.000
_cell.length_c   1.000
_cell.angle_alpha   90.00
_cell.angle_beta   90.00
_cell.angle_gamma   90.00
#
_symmetry.space_group_name_H-M   'P 1'
#
loop_
_entity.id
_entity.type
_entity.pdbx_description
1 polymer ?
#
loop_
_entity_poly.entity_id
_entity_poly.type
_entity_poly.pdbx_seq_one_letter_code
_entity_poly.pdbx_strand_id
1 'polypeptide(L)'
;MSKNPQAQSRPASAASHDTPTLEQWQAAARKSAPGGDLDALNWHTPDGITVKPLYTADDLQGLAHADTLPGFAPYLRGPQATMYA
;
A
#
# COMPACT_ATOMS: atom_id res chain seq x y z
N MET A 1 45.14 -24.48 15.73
CA MET A 1 44.52 -23.46 14.85
C MET A 1 43.05 -23.82 14.61
N SER A 2 42.15 -23.14 15.33
CA SER A 2 40.70 -23.29 15.22
C SER A 2 40.20 -22.96 13.81
N LYS A 3 39.52 -23.91 13.16
CA LYS A 3 38.72 -23.62 11.97
C LYS A 3 37.37 -23.09 12.43
N ASN A 4 37.17 -21.81 12.17
CA ASN A 4 35.94 -21.04 12.38
C ASN A 4 34.73 -21.73 11.71
N PRO A 5 33.62 -22.03 12.43
CA PRO A 5 32.43 -22.60 11.82
C PRO A 5 31.68 -21.52 11.05
N GLN A 6 31.50 -21.72 9.73
CA GLN A 6 30.70 -20.83 8.91
C GLN A 6 29.24 -20.88 9.38
N ALA A 7 28.71 -19.72 9.75
CA ALA A 7 27.30 -19.51 10.00
C ALA A 7 26.51 -19.85 8.73
N GLN A 8 25.74 -20.94 8.79
CA GLN A 8 24.79 -21.31 7.75
C GLN A 8 23.68 -20.25 7.73
N SER A 9 23.68 -19.42 6.70
CA SER A 9 22.59 -18.49 6.40
C SER A 9 21.39 -19.34 5.95
N ARG A 10 20.40 -19.50 6.82
CA ARG A 10 19.15 -20.17 6.49
C ARG A 10 18.35 -19.24 5.57
N PRO A 11 18.04 -19.61 4.31
CA PRO A 11 17.15 -18.79 3.51
C PRO A 11 15.78 -18.75 4.20
N ALA A 12 15.21 -17.55 4.36
CA ALA A 12 13.82 -17.41 4.75
C ALA A 12 12.98 -18.10 3.67
N SER A 13 12.40 -19.25 4.00
CA SER A 13 11.43 -19.92 3.15
C SER A 13 10.20 -19.03 3.08
N ALA A 14 10.09 -18.22 2.03
CA ALA A 14 8.86 -17.53 1.70
C ALA A 14 7.81 -18.60 1.38
N ALA A 15 6.89 -18.83 2.31
CA ALA A 15 5.70 -19.62 2.03
C ALA A 15 4.99 -18.97 0.83
N SER A 16 4.87 -19.73 -0.26
CA SER A 16 4.21 -19.27 -1.48
C SER A 16 2.71 -19.24 -1.26
N HIS A 17 2.17 -18.07 -0.90
CA HIS A 17 0.75 -17.80 -1.01
C HIS A 17 0.50 -17.11 -2.35
N ASP A 18 -0.47 -17.61 -3.11
CA ASP A 18 -0.93 -16.91 -4.31
C ASP A 18 -1.47 -15.53 -3.90
N THR A 19 -0.97 -14.48 -4.56
CA THR A 19 -1.46 -13.12 -4.31
C THR A 19 -2.85 -12.99 -4.95
N PRO A 20 -3.90 -12.69 -4.17
CA PRO A 20 -5.24 -12.56 -4.73
C PRO A 20 -5.32 -11.38 -5.69
N THR A 21 -6.07 -11.58 -6.79
CA THR A 21 -6.33 -10.55 -7.81
C THR A 21 -7.39 -9.55 -7.34
N LEU A 22 -7.43 -8.38 -7.99
CA LEU A 22 -8.47 -7.37 -7.73
C LEU A 22 -9.88 -7.92 -7.99
N GLU A 23 -10.05 -8.76 -9.02
CA GLU A 23 -11.34 -9.39 -9.34
C GLU A 23 -11.81 -10.34 -8.25
N GLN A 24 -10.91 -11.16 -7.70
CA GLN A 24 -11.22 -12.03 -6.57
C GLN A 24 -11.63 -11.22 -5.35
N TRP A 25 -10.97 -10.09 -5.09
CA TRP A 25 -11.37 -9.17 -4.04
C TRP A 25 -12.76 -8.58 -4.30
N GLN A 26 -13.03 -8.07 -5.50
CA GLN A 26 -14.35 -7.51 -5.86
C GLN A 26 -15.47 -8.54 -5.65
N ALA A 27 -15.26 -9.78 -6.09
CA ALA A 27 -16.22 -10.86 -5.92
C ALA A 27 -16.48 -11.20 -4.44
N ALA A 28 -15.45 -11.16 -3.60
CA ALA A 28 -15.60 -11.34 -2.16
C ALA A 28 -16.32 -10.15 -1.51
N ALA A 29 -15.92 -8.92 -1.84
CA ALA A 29 -16.48 -7.70 -1.29
C ALA A 29 -17.96 -7.52 -1.62
N ARG A 30 -18.41 -7.89 -2.82
CA ARG A 30 -19.83 -7.86 -3.22
C ARG A 30 -20.72 -8.71 -2.30
N LYS A 31 -20.20 -9.75 -1.65
CA LYS A 31 -20.99 -10.57 -0.71
C LYS A 31 -21.29 -9.86 0.60
N SER A 32 -20.47 -8.87 0.96
CA SER A 32 -20.61 -8.10 2.20
C SER A 32 -21.15 -6.69 1.96
N ALA A 33 -21.15 -6.23 0.70
CA ALA A 33 -21.61 -4.91 0.33
C ALA A 33 -23.15 -4.79 0.39
N PRO A 34 -23.71 -3.64 0.81
CA PRO A 34 -25.15 -3.41 0.79
C PRO A 34 -25.74 -3.66 -0.60
N GLY A 35 -26.65 -4.63 -0.72
CA GLY A 35 -27.26 -4.99 -2.01
C GLY A 35 -26.28 -5.52 -3.07
N GLY A 36 -25.04 -5.86 -2.68
CA GLY A 36 -23.99 -6.27 -3.62
C GLY A 36 -23.34 -5.14 -4.40
N ASP A 37 -23.65 -3.88 -4.08
CA ASP A 37 -23.08 -2.71 -4.73
C ASP A 37 -21.78 -2.28 -4.03
N LEU A 38 -20.65 -2.35 -4.74
CA LEU A 38 -19.36 -1.94 -4.19
C LEU A 38 -19.27 -0.42 -4.00
N ASP A 39 -20.01 0.37 -4.78
CA ASP A 39 -20.00 1.83 -4.64
C ASP A 39 -20.68 2.27 -3.34
N ALA A 40 -21.61 1.47 -2.83
CA ALA A 40 -22.21 1.68 -1.51
C ALA A 40 -21.22 1.54 -0.35
N LEU A 41 -20.00 1.02 -0.59
CA LEU A 41 -18.92 0.98 0.40
C LEU A 41 -18.09 2.27 0.43
N ASN A 42 -18.28 3.18 -0.54
CA ASN A 42 -17.58 4.46 -0.53
C ASN A 42 -18.04 5.31 0.65
N TRP A 43 -17.10 6.00 1.29
CA TRP A 43 -17.42 7.04 2.26
C TRP A 43 -17.40 8.41 1.59
N HIS A 44 -18.53 9.10 1.62
CA HIS A 44 -18.62 10.49 1.20
C HIS A 44 -18.36 11.41 2.40
N THR A 45 -17.28 12.16 2.35
CA THR A 45 -16.96 13.15 3.40
C THR A 45 -17.90 14.36 3.29
N PRO A 46 -18.14 15.09 4.39
CA PRO A 46 -18.90 16.34 4.35
C PRO A 46 -18.35 17.39 3.38
N ASP A 47 -17.04 17.35 3.12
CA ASP A 47 -16.34 18.27 2.20
C ASP A 47 -16.44 17.83 0.72
N GLY A 48 -17.22 16.79 0.42
CA GLY A 48 -17.49 16.33 -0.95
C GLY A 48 -16.43 15.39 -1.54
N ILE A 49 -15.57 14.79 -0.72
CA ILE A 49 -14.56 13.82 -1.17
C ILE A 49 -15.13 12.41 -1.05
N THR A 50 -15.02 11.63 -2.12
CA THR A 50 -15.33 10.19 -2.08
C THR A 50 -14.08 9.40 -1.71
N VAL A 51 -14.13 8.71 -0.58
CA VAL A 51 -13.08 7.80 -0.10
C VAL A 51 -13.45 6.39 -0.53
N LYS A 52 -12.59 5.77 -1.35
CA LYS A 52 -12.79 4.40 -1.83
C LYS A 52 -12.53 3.39 -0.71
N PRO A 53 -13.20 2.23 -0.71
CA PRO A 53 -12.98 1.17 0.27
C PRO A 53 -11.64 0.44 0.09
N LEU A 54 -10.99 0.60 -1.07
CA LEU A 54 -9.69 0.02 -1.39
C LEU A 54 -8.91 0.96 -2.33
N TYR A 55 -7.64 1.15 -2.02
CA TYR A 55 -6.65 1.75 -2.92
C TYR A 55 -5.54 0.73 -3.19
N THR A 56 -5.02 0.73 -4.40
CA THR A 56 -4.00 -0.21 -4.89
C THR A 56 -2.78 0.53 -5.41
N ALA A 57 -1.74 -0.20 -5.84
CA ALA A 57 -0.59 0.40 -6.51
C ALA A 57 -0.99 1.19 -7.78
N ASP A 58 -2.09 0.80 -8.44
CA ASP A 58 -2.59 1.48 -9.62
C ASP A 58 -3.05 2.91 -9.32
N ASP A 59 -3.47 3.18 -8.08
CA ASP A 59 -3.88 4.51 -7.64
C ASP A 59 -2.72 5.49 -7.43
N LEU A 60 -1.49 4.99 -7.45
CA LEU A 60 -0.29 5.82 -7.42
C LEU A 60 0.16 6.24 -8.82
N GLN A 61 -0.37 5.60 -9.87
CA GLN A 61 0.03 5.88 -11.25
C GLN A 61 -0.34 7.32 -11.64
N GLY A 62 0.61 8.04 -12.23
CA GLY A 62 0.41 9.43 -12.67
C GLY A 62 0.52 10.49 -11.57
N LEU A 63 0.74 10.11 -10.31
CA LEU A 63 1.02 11.08 -9.25
C LEU A 63 2.44 11.64 -9.38
N ALA A 64 2.56 12.91 -9.77
CA ALA A 64 3.83 13.58 -10.06
C ALA A 64 4.83 13.61 -8.89
N HIS A 65 4.35 13.48 -7.65
CA HIS A 65 5.17 13.64 -6.44
C HIS A 65 5.06 12.44 -5.47
N ALA A 66 4.61 11.28 -5.95
CA ALA A 66 4.51 10.08 -5.12
C ALA A 66 5.88 9.62 -4.58
N ASP A 67 6.96 9.86 -5.32
CA ASP A 67 8.32 9.38 -4.99
C ASP A 67 9.33 10.51 -4.76
N THR A 68 8.93 11.58 -4.06
CA THR A 68 9.83 12.69 -3.66
C THR A 68 10.39 12.50 -2.25
N LEU A 69 11.47 13.21 -1.90
CA LEU A 69 12.09 13.19 -0.57
C LEU A 69 11.81 14.48 0.24
N PRO A 70 11.70 14.41 1.58
CA PRO A 70 11.57 15.60 2.43
C PRO A 70 12.85 16.47 2.37
N GLY A 71 12.71 17.77 2.57
CA GLY A 71 13.84 18.72 2.49
C GLY A 71 14.22 19.16 1.07
N PHE A 72 13.53 18.67 0.05
CA PHE A 72 13.76 19.02 -1.36
C PHE A 72 12.44 19.43 -2.04
N ALA A 73 12.53 20.32 -3.04
CA ALA A 73 11.36 20.76 -3.81
C ALA A 73 10.62 19.56 -4.44
N PRO A 74 9.27 19.56 -4.51
CA PRO A 74 8.34 20.64 -4.14
C PRO A 74 7.95 20.67 -2.65
N TYR A 75 8.73 20.03 -1.77
CA TYR A 75 8.54 20.03 -0.30
C TYR A 75 7.22 19.42 0.19
N LEU A 76 6.58 18.57 -0.62
CA LEU A 76 5.33 17.88 -0.26
C LEU A 76 5.48 17.03 1.01
N ARG A 77 6.65 16.44 1.24
CA ARG A 77 6.98 15.65 2.45
C ARG A 77 7.57 16.48 3.60
N GLY A 78 7.59 17.80 3.45
CA GLY A 78 8.07 18.76 4.46
C GLY A 78 9.40 19.44 4.10
N PRO A 79 9.71 20.58 4.75
CA PRO A 79 10.83 21.45 4.37
C PRO A 79 12.19 21.04 4.92
N GLN A 80 12.27 20.11 5.88
CA GLN A 80 13.53 19.66 6.50
C GLN A 80 13.77 18.20 6.16
N ALA A 81 15.04 17.81 5.92
CA ALA A 81 15.38 16.45 5.47
C ALA A 81 15.00 15.35 6.47
N THR A 82 15.02 15.64 7.78
CA THR A 82 14.69 14.67 8.85
C THR A 82 13.31 14.92 9.47
N MET A 83 12.68 16.07 9.18
CA MET A 83 11.46 16.55 9.85
C MET A 83 11.57 16.51 11.39
N TYR A 84 11.03 15.48 12.03
CA TYR A 84 11.00 15.31 13.49
C TYR A 84 11.70 14.03 13.98
N ALA A 85 12.41 13.33 13.09
CA ALA A 85 13.13 12.09 13.42
C ALA A 85 14.43 12.36 14.21
#